data_AF-A0A9D9ALS4-F1
#
_entry.id   AF-A0A9D9ALS4-F1
#
_cell.length_a   1.000
_cell.length_b   1.000
_cell.length_c   1.000
_cell.angle_alpha   90.00
_cell.angle_beta   90.00
_cell.angle_gamma   90.00
#
_symmetry.space_group_name_H-M   'P 1'
#
loop_
_entity.id
_entity.type
_entity.pdbx_description
1 polymer ?
#
loop_
_entity_poly.entity_id
_entity_poly.type
_entity_poly.pdbx_seq_one_letter_code
_entity_poly.pdbx_strand_id
1 'polypeptide(L)'
;MPREIDDKKTRKALRRLARAKRAATESDGDDTRLSEWEDEFLGSLEERLEKFGSAFNDPDKGNLEDALSGRQSVKLREIEKKAKGKGRKPMSRGSGFKRKTPTYSSRNREINDDLPDEVVATPSETASPGTAPKPVAGFKPIVIDGGKLKD
;
A
#
# COMPACT_ATOMS: atom_id res chain seq x y z
N MET A 1 -9.30 34.00 7.30
CA MET A 1 -8.38 34.39 8.39
C MET A 1 -7.19 33.43 8.37
N PRO A 2 -5.95 33.90 8.56
CA PRO A 2 -4.82 32.99 8.77
C PRO A 2 -5.14 32.11 9.98
N ARG A 3 -4.92 30.80 9.86
CA ARG A 3 -5.15 29.87 10.97
C ARG A 3 -4.01 30.03 11.97
N GLU A 4 -4.34 30.09 13.26
CA GLU A 4 -3.33 29.98 14.30
C GLU A 4 -2.80 28.54 14.31
N ILE A 5 -1.53 28.39 13.96
CA ILE A 5 -0.81 27.11 14.00
C ILE A 5 0.35 27.26 14.96
N ASP A 6 0.64 26.22 15.73
CA ASP A 6 1.80 26.19 16.62
C ASP A 6 3.09 26.45 15.83
N ASP A 7 3.82 27.52 16.20
CA ASP A 7 5.12 27.89 15.65
C ASP A 7 6.12 26.72 15.63
N LYS A 8 6.01 25.78 16.58
CA LYS A 8 6.86 24.58 16.61
C LYS A 8 6.60 23.68 15.40
N LYS A 9 5.35 23.56 14.96
CA LYS A 9 4.95 22.77 13.78
C LYS A 9 5.45 23.43 12.50
N THR A 10 5.29 24.75 12.39
CA THR A 10 5.81 25.56 11.28
C THR A 10 7.33 25.41 11.17
N ARG A 11 8.06 25.61 12.28
CA ARG A 11 9.52 25.47 12.33
C ARG A 11 9.96 24.05 11.99
N LYS A 12 9.23 23.03 12.44
CA LYS A 12 9.51 21.62 12.10
C LYS A 12 9.35 21.37 10.60
N ALA A 13 8.33 21.95 9.98
CA ALA A 13 8.10 21.82 8.55
C ALA A 13 9.17 22.56 7.73
N LEU A 14 9.56 23.78 8.10
CA LEU A 14 10.70 24.50 7.51
C LEU A 14 12.00 23.69 7.59
N ARG A 15 12.30 23.09 8.75
CA ARG A 15 13.47 22.20 8.90
C ARG A 15 13.42 20.99 7.96
N ARG A 16 12.24 20.45 7.66
CA ARG A 16 12.08 19.33 6.71
C ARG A 16 12.29 19.79 5.27
N LEU A 17 11.80 20.97 4.90
CA LEU A 17 12.06 21.58 3.59
C LEU A 17 13.55 21.81 3.37
N ALA A 18 14.23 22.44 4.34
CA ALA A 18 15.68 22.66 4.29
C ALA A 18 16.46 21.34 4.18
N ARG A 19 16.03 20.30 4.91
CA ARG A 19 16.63 18.96 4.82
C ARG A 19 16.41 18.33 3.44
N ALA A 20 15.22 18.47 2.85
CA ALA A 20 14.92 17.93 1.53
C ALA A 20 15.77 18.61 0.45
N LYS A 21 15.87 19.95 0.49
CA LYS A 21 16.75 20.73 -0.41
C LYS A 21 18.20 20.29 -0.29
N ARG A 22 18.75 20.24 0.94
CA ARG A 22 20.13 19.81 1.18
C ARG A 22 20.39 18.38 0.69
N ALA A 23 19.47 17.45 0.98
CA ALA A 23 19.64 16.07 0.56
C ALA A 23 19.70 15.93 -0.96
N ALA A 24 18.97 16.77 -1.69
CA ALA A 24 19.00 16.77 -3.15
C ALA A 24 20.24 17.45 -3.74
N THR A 25 20.77 18.49 -3.10
CA THR A 25 22.03 19.13 -3.54
C THR A 25 23.25 18.25 -3.28
N GLU A 26 23.21 17.41 -2.23
CA GLU A 26 24.29 16.51 -1.84
C GLU A 26 24.28 15.20 -2.65
N SER A 27 23.23 14.94 -3.44
CA SER A 27 23.10 13.75 -4.25
C SER A 27 23.49 14.00 -5.70
N ASP A 28 24.56 13.35 -6.18
CA ASP A 28 25.11 13.53 -7.55
C ASP A 28 24.37 12.74 -8.64
N GLY A 29 23.36 11.94 -8.30
CA GLY A 29 22.60 11.15 -9.27
C GLY A 29 21.47 11.94 -9.94
N ASP A 30 21.28 11.75 -11.25
CA ASP A 30 20.19 12.38 -12.01
C ASP A 30 18.80 11.99 -11.46
N ASP A 31 18.64 10.71 -11.09
CA ASP A 31 17.42 10.19 -10.43
C ASP A 31 17.21 10.72 -9.00
N THR A 32 18.24 11.24 -8.37
CA THR A 32 18.19 11.77 -7.00
C THR A 32 18.03 13.29 -6.94
N ARG A 33 18.30 13.97 -8.06
CA ARG A 33 18.12 15.42 -8.21
C ARG A 33 16.64 15.81 -8.14
N LEU A 34 16.38 16.99 -7.58
CA LEU A 34 15.04 17.58 -7.63
C LEU A 34 14.67 17.87 -9.08
N SER A 35 13.46 17.46 -9.46
CA SER A 35 12.83 17.99 -10.67
C SER A 35 12.56 19.49 -10.49
N GLU A 36 12.56 20.26 -11.57
CA GLU A 36 12.20 21.69 -11.58
C GLU A 36 10.92 21.96 -10.79
N TRP A 37 9.86 21.20 -11.08
CA TRP A 37 8.59 21.31 -10.35
C TRP A 37 8.70 20.92 -8.86
N GLU A 38 9.59 19.97 -8.50
CA GLU A 38 9.80 19.61 -7.08
C GLU A 38 10.52 20.74 -6.33
N ASP A 39 11.42 21.48 -6.97
CA ASP A 39 12.08 22.64 -6.38
C ASP A 39 11.11 23.81 -6.22
N GLU A 40 10.32 24.12 -7.26
CA GLU A 40 9.22 25.09 -7.19
C GLU A 40 8.22 24.75 -6.08
N PHE A 41 7.86 23.48 -5.95
CA PHE A 41 6.98 23.00 -4.89
C PHE A 41 7.56 23.28 -3.49
N LEU A 42 8.84 22.99 -3.27
CA LEU A 42 9.50 23.26 -1.99
C LEU A 42 9.58 24.77 -1.70
N GLY A 43 9.89 25.59 -2.71
CA GLY A 43 9.90 27.05 -2.59
C GLY A 43 8.53 27.63 -2.24
N SER A 44 7.47 27.19 -2.94
CA SER A 44 6.09 27.64 -2.66
C SER A 44 5.62 27.25 -1.26
N LEU A 45 6.06 26.09 -0.75
CA LEU A 45 5.76 25.70 0.62
C LEU A 45 6.48 26.59 1.63
N GLU A 46 7.76 26.89 1.39
CA GLU A 46 8.58 27.73 2.27
C GLU A 46 7.98 29.13 2.40
N GLU A 47 7.69 29.80 1.28
CA GLU A 47 7.08 31.14 1.28
C GLU A 47 5.75 31.16 2.05
N ARG A 48 4.91 30.13 1.86
CA ARG A 48 3.60 30.07 2.53
C ARG A 48 3.73 29.80 4.02
N LEU A 49 4.70 28.98 4.44
CA LEU A 49 4.99 28.73 5.85
C LEU A 49 5.52 29.98 6.54
N GLU A 50 6.38 30.75 5.88
CA GLU A 50 6.91 32.01 6.41
C GLU A 50 5.84 33.08 6.54
N LYS A 51 4.98 33.22 5.52
CA LYS A 51 3.95 34.26 5.49
C LYS A 51 2.74 33.96 6.38
N PHE A 52 2.32 32.70 6.46
CA PHE A 52 1.03 32.34 7.08
C PHE A 52 1.14 31.31 8.20
N GLY A 53 2.33 30.77 8.49
CA GLY A 53 2.50 29.66 9.42
C GLY A 53 1.96 28.31 8.90
N SER A 54 1.29 28.29 7.75
CA SER A 54 0.64 27.12 7.17
C SER A 54 0.80 27.05 5.67
N ALA A 55 1.12 25.87 5.13
CA ALA A 55 1.10 25.61 3.70
C ALA A 55 -0.31 25.43 3.11
N PHE A 56 -1.36 25.38 3.94
CA PHE A 56 -2.72 25.13 3.47
C PHE A 56 -3.76 25.80 4.37
N ASN A 57 -4.83 26.30 3.75
CA ASN A 57 -5.91 26.97 4.45
C ASN A 57 -7.12 26.06 4.73
N ASP A 58 -7.35 25.10 3.83
CA ASP A 58 -8.56 24.27 3.82
C ASP A 58 -8.51 23.12 4.85
N PRO A 59 -9.42 23.08 5.84
CA PRO A 59 -9.49 22.01 6.84
C PRO A 59 -9.68 20.61 6.25
N ASP A 60 -10.37 20.48 5.10
CA ASP A 60 -10.64 19.17 4.50
C ASP A 60 -9.39 18.55 3.87
N LYS A 61 -8.31 19.33 3.72
CA LYS A 61 -7.05 18.89 3.13
C LYS A 61 -6.05 18.33 4.15
N GLY A 62 -6.33 18.40 5.45
CA GLY A 62 -5.42 17.89 6.46
C GLY A 62 -5.82 18.21 7.90
N ASN A 63 -4.93 17.87 8.82
CA ASN A 63 -5.15 18.19 10.23
C ASN A 63 -4.96 19.69 10.46
N LEU A 64 -5.95 20.36 11.04
CA LEU A 64 -5.87 21.79 11.39
C LEU A 64 -4.63 22.12 12.24
N GLU A 65 -4.15 21.19 13.06
CA GLU A 65 -2.98 21.38 13.94
C GLU A 65 -1.62 21.25 13.22
N ASP A 66 -1.60 20.77 11.97
CA ASP A 66 -0.37 20.64 11.20
C ASP A 66 -0.17 21.81 10.24
N ALA A 67 1.11 22.17 10.02
CA ALA A 67 1.51 23.21 9.08
C ALA A 67 1.48 22.74 7.62
N LEU A 68 1.38 21.43 7.36
CA LEU A 68 1.35 20.83 6.02
C LEU A 68 0.09 19.98 5.86
N SER A 69 -0.52 20.05 4.68
CA SER A 69 -1.63 19.16 4.32
C SER A 69 -1.16 17.72 4.20
N GLY A 70 -2.10 16.76 4.26
CA GLY A 70 -1.79 15.34 4.15
C GLY A 70 -1.02 15.02 2.87
N ARG A 71 -1.47 15.54 1.72
CA ARG A 71 -0.83 15.33 0.41
C ARG A 71 0.53 16.01 0.31
N GLN A 72 0.70 17.22 0.83
CA GLN A 72 2.00 17.89 0.87
C GLN A 72 3.00 17.08 1.71
N SER A 73 2.55 16.54 2.85
CA SER A 73 3.40 15.71 3.71
C SER A 73 3.86 14.42 3.03
N VAL A 74 2.99 13.79 2.21
CA VAL A 74 3.32 12.61 1.41
C VAL A 74 4.33 12.96 0.34
N LYS A 75 4.10 14.05 -0.42
CA LYS A 75 5.02 14.47 -1.48
C LYS A 75 6.39 14.86 -0.94
N LEU A 76 6.45 15.56 0.19
CA LEU A 76 7.71 15.89 0.85
C LEU A 76 8.47 14.61 1.30
N ARG A 77 7.76 13.58 1.79
CA ARG A 77 8.38 12.28 2.10
C ARG A 77 8.89 11.56 0.86
N GLU A 78 8.20 11.68 -0.27
CA GLU A 78 8.66 11.11 -1.54
C GLU A 78 9.94 11.79 -2.01
N ILE A 79 10.00 13.12 -1.94
CA ILE A 79 11.21 13.90 -2.25
C ILE A 79 12.37 13.51 -1.31
N GLU A 80 12.12 13.47 0.00
CA GLU A 80 13.13 13.03 0.98
C GLU A 80 13.64 11.60 0.71
N LYS A 81 12.78 10.70 0.23
CA LYS A 81 13.15 9.32 -0.12
C LYS A 81 13.93 9.25 -1.43
N LYS A 82 13.50 10.02 -2.44
CA LYS A 82 14.17 10.18 -3.73
C LYS A 82 15.59 10.70 -3.53
N ALA A 83 15.76 11.81 -2.80
CA ALA A 83 17.06 12.39 -2.48
C ALA A 83 17.99 11.41 -1.72
N LYS A 84 17.43 10.50 -0.91
CA LYS A 84 18.20 9.46 -0.21
C LYS A 84 18.54 8.23 -1.08
N GLY A 85 18.20 8.24 -2.37
CA GLY A 85 18.33 7.08 -3.26
C GLY A 85 17.44 5.89 -2.87
N LYS A 86 16.50 6.05 -1.92
CA LYS A 86 15.48 5.04 -1.60
C LYS A 86 14.27 5.31 -2.49
N GLY A 87 14.36 4.91 -3.76
CA GLY A 87 13.22 4.92 -4.68
C GLY A 87 12.00 4.18 -4.09
N ARG A 88 10.80 4.46 -4.62
CA ARG A 88 9.56 3.80 -4.18
C ARG A 88 9.67 2.29 -4.41
N LYS A 89 10.14 1.55 -3.41
CA LYS A 89 9.88 0.11 -3.36
C LYS A 89 8.37 -0.05 -3.32
N PRO A 90 7.76 -0.84 -4.24
CA PRO A 90 6.38 -1.24 -4.04
C PRO A 90 6.32 -1.83 -2.64
N MET A 91 5.31 -1.44 -1.85
CA MET A 91 5.02 -2.14 -0.61
C MET A 91 4.79 -3.58 -1.01
N SER A 92 5.82 -4.42 -0.86
CA SER A 92 5.66 -5.85 -1.02
C SER A 92 4.52 -6.18 -0.06
N ARG A 93 3.45 -6.77 -0.58
CA ARG A 93 2.37 -7.35 0.21
C ARG A 93 2.92 -8.59 0.93
N GLY A 94 4.03 -8.41 1.66
CA GLY A 94 4.76 -9.43 2.36
C GLY A 94 3.80 -10.03 3.36
N SER A 95 3.33 -11.22 3.00
CA SER A 95 2.64 -12.20 3.84
C SER A 95 2.25 -11.67 5.22
N GLY A 96 1.18 -10.88 5.28
CA GLY A 96 0.59 -10.48 6.55
C GLY A 96 0.31 -11.73 7.39
N PHE A 97 0.48 -11.60 8.71
CA PHE A 97 0.20 -12.61 9.75
C PHE A 97 -0.30 -13.95 9.20
N LYS A 98 0.63 -14.84 8.81
CA LYS A 98 0.27 -16.20 8.39
C LYS A 98 -0.46 -16.86 9.57
N ARG A 99 -1.78 -17.01 9.46
CA ARG A 99 -2.55 -17.81 10.42
C ARG A 99 -1.99 -19.22 10.34
N LYS A 100 -1.41 -19.70 11.45
CA LYS A 100 -1.04 -21.11 11.61
C LYS A 100 -2.33 -21.91 11.58
N THR A 101 -2.69 -22.44 10.42
CA THR A 101 -3.78 -23.41 10.32
C THR A 101 -3.29 -24.69 11.01
N PRO A 102 -3.97 -25.20 12.05
CA PRO A 102 -3.62 -26.51 12.59
C PRO A 102 -3.89 -27.54 11.50
N THR A 103 -2.89 -28.35 11.15
CA THR A 103 -3.04 -29.48 10.24
C THR A 103 -4.00 -30.48 10.89
N TYR A 104 -5.27 -30.43 10.49
CA TYR A 104 -6.24 -31.46 10.85
C TYR A 104 -5.83 -32.74 10.11
N SER A 105 -5.16 -33.66 10.80
CA SER A 105 -4.93 -35.01 10.29
C SER A 105 -6.29 -35.70 10.23
N SER A 106 -6.76 -36.01 9.01
CA SER A 106 -8.02 -36.72 8.81
C SER A 106 -7.90 -38.12 9.41
N ARG A 107 -8.74 -38.43 10.40
CA ARG A 107 -8.89 -39.78 10.98
C ARG A 107 -9.66 -40.74 10.06
N ASN A 108 -9.46 -40.62 8.75
CA ASN A 108 -10.07 -41.54 7.80
C ASN A 108 -9.05 -42.66 7.58
N ARG A 109 -9.38 -43.88 8.02
CA ARG A 109 -8.66 -45.10 7.64
C ARG A 109 -8.65 -45.17 6.12
N GLU A 110 -7.46 -45.21 5.55
CA GLU A 110 -7.25 -45.16 4.10
C GLU A 110 -7.78 -46.47 3.50
N ILE A 111 -8.87 -46.37 2.74
CA ILE A 111 -9.61 -47.52 2.17
C ILE A 111 -8.72 -48.42 1.30
N ASN A 112 -7.58 -47.91 0.84
CA ASN A 112 -6.61 -48.64 0.04
C ASN A 112 -5.71 -49.60 0.84
N ASP A 113 -5.70 -49.53 2.18
CA ASP A 113 -4.87 -50.41 3.03
C ASP A 113 -5.50 -51.80 3.28
N ASP A 114 -6.79 -51.99 2.95
CA ASP A 114 -7.54 -53.24 3.23
C ASP A 114 -7.80 -54.09 1.97
N LEU A 115 -7.22 -53.76 0.81
CA LEU A 115 -7.39 -54.53 -0.42
C LEU A 115 -6.26 -55.58 -0.54
N PRO A 116 -6.55 -56.91 -0.50
CA PRO A 116 -5.51 -57.91 -0.68
C PRO A 116 -4.98 -57.88 -2.13
N ASP A 117 -3.66 -57.85 -2.27
CA ASP A 117 -2.95 -57.85 -3.55
C ASP A 117 -3.19 -59.14 -4.35
N GLU A 118 -4.25 -59.14 -5.16
CA GLU A 118 -4.45 -60.16 -6.19
C GLU A 118 -3.70 -59.76 -7.48
N VAL A 119 -2.62 -60.50 -7.69
CA VAL A 119 -1.70 -60.52 -8.82
C VAL A 119 -2.38 -60.74 -10.19
N VAL A 120 -2.44 -59.74 -11.08
CA VAL A 120 -2.47 -60.00 -12.54
C VAL A 120 -1.75 -58.89 -13.34
N ALA A 121 -0.99 -59.33 -14.32
CA ALA A 121 0.00 -58.64 -15.13
C ALA A 121 -0.48 -57.45 -16.00
N THR A 122 0.51 -56.62 -16.36
CA THR A 122 0.51 -55.52 -17.36
C THR A 122 0.35 -56.04 -18.82
N PRO A 123 0.36 -55.20 -19.89
CA PRO A 123 0.01 -53.78 -20.10
C PRO A 123 -0.87 -53.56 -21.38
N SER A 124 -1.01 -52.28 -21.78
CA SER A 124 -1.16 -51.74 -23.15
C SER A 124 -2.55 -51.26 -23.64
N GLU A 125 -2.55 -49.94 -23.93
CA GLU A 125 -3.04 -49.31 -25.17
C GLU A 125 -4.55 -49.38 -25.51
N THR A 126 -5.25 -48.24 -25.43
CA THR A 126 -5.96 -47.66 -26.59
C THR A 126 -6.51 -46.25 -26.34
N ALA A 127 -6.53 -45.48 -27.43
CA ALA A 127 -6.89 -44.08 -27.56
C ALA A 127 -8.40 -43.75 -27.38
N SER A 128 -8.73 -42.53 -26.97
CA SER A 128 -9.58 -41.60 -27.76
C SER A 128 -9.95 -40.30 -27.02
N PRO A 129 -10.32 -39.24 -27.78
CA PRO A 129 -10.30 -37.85 -27.33
C PRO A 129 -11.66 -37.35 -26.80
N GLY A 130 -11.61 -36.25 -26.04
CA GLY A 130 -12.74 -35.35 -25.87
C GLY A 130 -13.24 -35.21 -24.44
N THR A 131 -13.03 -34.04 -23.84
CA THR A 131 -13.96 -33.45 -22.87
C THR A 131 -13.71 -31.95 -22.80
N ALA A 132 -14.69 -31.17 -23.23
CA ALA A 132 -14.74 -29.71 -23.14
C ALA A 132 -14.71 -29.24 -21.68
N PRO A 133 -14.22 -28.01 -21.39
CA PRO A 133 -14.18 -27.49 -20.03
C PRO A 133 -15.59 -27.22 -19.50
N LYS A 134 -15.88 -27.73 -18.30
CA LYS A 134 -17.16 -27.51 -17.59
C LYS A 134 -17.29 -26.02 -17.19
N PRO A 135 -18.49 -25.41 -17.31
CA PRO A 135 -18.71 -24.03 -16.88
C PRO A 135 -18.63 -23.91 -15.35
N VAL A 136 -17.92 -22.89 -14.88
CA VAL A 136 -17.85 -22.51 -13.47
C VAL A 136 -19.23 -22.11 -12.95
N ALA A 137 -19.66 -22.77 -11.88
CA ALA A 137 -20.97 -22.57 -11.27
C ALA A 137 -21.12 -21.14 -10.70
N GLY A 138 -22.35 -20.65 -10.83
CA GLY A 138 -22.75 -19.24 -10.69
C GLY A 138 -22.39 -18.53 -9.38
N PHE A 139 -22.08 -17.25 -9.54
CA PHE A 139 -22.01 -16.26 -8.48
C PHE A 139 -23.40 -16.06 -7.83
N LYS A 140 -23.50 -16.28 -6.51
CA LYS A 140 -24.71 -15.99 -5.72
C LYS A 140 -24.46 -14.71 -4.91
N PRO A 141 -25.09 -13.57 -5.25
CA PRO A 141 -24.99 -12.39 -4.41
C PRO A 141 -25.67 -12.63 -3.05
N ILE A 142 -24.99 -12.24 -1.98
CA ILE A 142 -25.57 -12.19 -0.63
C ILE A 142 -26.35 -10.88 -0.53
N VAL A 143 -27.67 -10.97 -0.36
CA VAL A 143 -28.52 -9.82 -0.02
C VAL A 143 -28.30 -9.51 1.46
N ILE A 144 -27.80 -8.31 1.75
CA ILE A 144 -27.71 -7.80 3.11
C ILE A 144 -29.05 -7.11 3.39
N ASP A 145 -29.92 -7.75 4.16
CA ASP A 145 -31.16 -7.13 4.60
C ASP A 145 -30.83 -5.91 5.48
N GLY A 146 -31.30 -4.74 5.04
CA GLY A 146 -31.14 -3.47 5.71
C GLY A 146 -31.73 -3.53 7.12
N GLY A 147 -30.91 -3.15 8.10
CA GLY A 147 -31.28 -3.05 9.51
C GLY A 147 -32.49 -2.14 9.71
N LYS A 148 -33.45 -2.64 10.49
CA LYS A 148 -34.70 -2.00 10.88
C LYS A 148 -34.47 -0.57 11.38
N LEU A 149 -35.17 0.40 10.78
CA LEU A 149 -35.52 1.67 11.42
C LEU A 149 -36.23 1.35 12.74
N LYS A 150 -35.77 1.94 13.83
CA LYS A 150 -36.55 2.05 15.06
C LYS A 150 -37.23 3.42 15.04
N ASP A 151 -38.55 3.39 15.19
CA ASP A 151 -39.40 4.53 15.54
C ASP A 151 -39.06 5.06 16.95
#